data_AF-A0A4Q5HP87-F1
#
_entry.id   AF-A0A4Q5HP87-F1
#
_cell.length_a   1.000
_cell.length_b   1.000
_cell.length_c   1.000
_cell.angle_alpha   90.00
_cell.angle_beta   90.00
_cell.angle_gamma   90.00
#
_symmetry.space_group_name_H-M   'P 1'
#
loop_
_entity.id
_entity.type
_entity.pdbx_description
1 polymer ?
#
loop_
_entity_poly.entity_id
_entity_poly.type
_entity_poly.pdbx_seq_one_letter_code
_entity_poly.pdbx_strand_id
1 'polypeptide(L)'
;MFVARVYKIMIGAPSDIKEEVQIAKEVVHEWNYINTESHHKVLLPLHWSISCYPSSGKHPQKLINEQIVNKSDLLICIFGSKLGSPTDTNISGSVEEINEHLNAGKEVMIFFRKKLNISSTNDLQQATKLLEFKESIKGEVLFEEYNDEKEFKPLLEKKLQLFLNNKWLNPDYIPNEIIGQDVEISLNKKEITIPYKSTENIEVKGVELDRCDIKVEDIFYAYASTNNGEIEIEGRKVGTTKLIVSYGEKKSECAITIIPMSNFCGTPILYFNSNYLDIKNKCKNIIKEDNNLLICKENDIFHHYLFKDNHLVLVVSYIDTHSDTSSNFLKAYNSMNERYRFMTNTGDNIYWYQQHEKQFYIVSMQDKKSKNWYFFYSPSQDLIRKNIENIKD
;
A
#
# COMPACT_ATOMS: atom_id res chain seq x y z
N MET A 1 3.13 0.57 15.96
CA MET A 1 3.10 -0.67 15.15
C MET A 1 3.09 -0.25 13.70
N PHE A 2 4.05 -0.73 12.90
CA PHE A 2 4.15 -0.40 11.48
C PHE A 2 4.27 -1.70 10.66
N VAL A 3 3.86 -1.65 9.40
CA VAL A 3 4.09 -2.71 8.41
C VAL A 3 5.34 -2.36 7.62
N ALA A 4 6.16 -3.35 7.28
CA ALA A 4 7.37 -3.17 6.48
C ALA A 4 7.56 -4.28 5.45
N ARG A 5 8.10 -3.92 4.28
CA ARG A 5 8.50 -4.88 3.23
C ARG A 5 9.89 -5.44 3.56
N VAL A 6 10.05 -6.76 3.46
CA VAL A 6 11.32 -7.44 3.78
C VAL A 6 12.06 -7.78 2.49
N TYR A 7 13.32 -7.36 2.39
CA TYR A 7 14.27 -7.77 1.36
C TYR A 7 15.28 -8.74 1.93
N LYS A 8 15.45 -9.90 1.30
CA LYS A 8 16.34 -10.97 1.72
C LYS A 8 17.73 -10.77 1.12
N ILE A 9 18.72 -10.56 1.98
CA ILE A 9 20.10 -10.25 1.59
C ILE A 9 20.95 -11.48 1.82
N MET A 10 21.28 -12.22 0.76
CA MET A 10 22.19 -13.35 0.88
C MET A 10 23.63 -12.87 1.02
N ILE A 11 24.33 -13.40 2.00
CA ILE A 11 25.78 -13.21 2.17
C ILE A 11 26.45 -14.52 1.77
N GLY A 12 27.11 -14.51 0.61
CA GLY A 12 27.89 -15.62 0.07
C GLY A 12 29.38 -15.41 0.30
N ALA A 13 30.04 -16.37 0.93
CA ALA A 13 31.49 -16.31 1.14
C ALA A 13 32.10 -17.71 1.25
N PRO A 14 33.33 -17.92 0.74
CA PRO A 14 34.10 -19.12 1.02
C PRO A 14 34.47 -19.24 2.50
N SER A 15 34.93 -20.43 2.91
CA SER A 15 35.13 -20.77 4.33
C SER A 15 36.27 -20.03 5.04
N ASP A 16 37.15 -19.32 4.31
CA ASP A 16 38.25 -18.51 4.83
C ASP A 16 37.86 -17.04 5.11
N ILE A 17 36.59 -16.67 4.91
CA ILE A 17 36.05 -15.34 5.15
C ILE A 17 34.96 -15.43 6.23
N LYS A 18 35.34 -15.30 7.50
CA LYS A 18 34.40 -15.37 8.64
C LYS A 18 34.12 -14.00 9.22
N GLU A 19 35.18 -13.23 9.40
CA GLU A 19 35.15 -11.88 9.97
C GLU A 19 34.33 -10.94 9.07
N GLU A 20 34.54 -10.96 7.76
CA GLU A 20 33.79 -10.10 6.84
C GLU A 20 32.33 -10.52 6.68
N VAL A 21 32.01 -11.82 6.80
CA VAL A 21 30.60 -12.28 6.87
C VAL A 21 29.91 -11.71 8.09
N GLN A 22 30.60 -11.68 9.24
CA GLN A 22 30.06 -11.09 10.47
C GLN A 22 29.87 -9.58 10.32
N ILE A 23 30.84 -8.88 9.73
CA ILE A 23 30.73 -7.45 9.42
C ILE A 23 29.53 -7.18 8.50
N ALA A 24 29.31 -7.99 7.46
CA ALA A 24 28.18 -7.81 6.56
C ALA A 24 26.83 -7.92 7.28
N LYS A 25 26.70 -8.88 8.21
CA LYS A 25 25.51 -9.02 9.07
C LYS A 25 25.33 -7.80 9.98
N GLU A 26 26.41 -7.28 10.55
CA GLU A 26 26.38 -6.09 11.40
C GLU A 26 25.94 -4.84 10.64
N VAL A 27 26.48 -4.62 9.44
CA VAL A 27 26.09 -3.50 8.57
C VAL A 27 24.60 -3.55 8.24
N VAL A 28 24.08 -4.74 7.88
CA VAL A 28 22.65 -4.94 7.62
C VAL A 28 21.81 -4.65 8.87
N HIS A 29 22.26 -5.14 10.04
CA HIS A 29 21.57 -4.91 11.31
C HIS A 29 21.55 -3.44 11.71
N GLU A 30 22.69 -2.74 11.63
CA GLU A 30 22.80 -1.31 11.92
C GLU A 30 21.91 -0.49 10.99
N TRP A 31 21.88 -0.83 9.70
CA TRP A 31 20.97 -0.19 8.75
C TRP A 31 19.51 -0.35 9.15
N ASN A 32 19.08 -1.57 9.50
CA ASN A 32 17.71 -1.83 9.94
C ASN A 32 17.35 -1.03 11.19
N TYR A 33 18.25 -0.99 12.17
CA TYR A 33 18.02 -0.28 13.43
C TYR A 33 17.72 1.20 13.23
N ILE A 34 18.39 1.83 12.25
CA ILE A 34 18.24 3.26 11.95
C ILE A 34 17.06 3.54 11.00
N ASN A 35 16.82 2.67 10.01
CA ASN A 35 16.02 3.02 8.83
C ASN A 35 14.67 2.31 8.73
N THR A 36 14.42 1.26 9.50
CA THR A 36 13.25 0.39 9.29
C THR A 36 11.93 1.14 9.44
N GLU A 37 11.78 1.90 10.52
CA GLU A 37 10.51 2.58 10.82
C GLU A 37 10.23 3.73 9.84
N SER A 38 11.27 4.48 9.45
CA SER A 38 11.13 5.62 8.53
C SER A 38 10.90 5.21 7.08
N HIS A 39 11.46 4.08 6.64
CA HIS A 39 11.37 3.63 5.25
C HIS A 39 10.37 2.48 5.04
N HIS A 40 9.79 1.94 6.11
CA HIS A 40 8.92 0.77 6.08
C HIS A 40 9.55 -0.42 5.34
N LYS A 41 10.86 -0.62 5.53
CA LYS A 41 11.66 -1.65 4.84
C LYS A 41 12.63 -2.32 5.80
N VAL A 42 12.82 -3.63 5.65
CA VAL A 42 13.72 -4.44 6.46
C VAL A 42 14.63 -5.24 5.55
N LEU A 43 15.92 -5.29 5.86
CA LEU A 43 16.91 -6.14 5.22
C LEU A 43 17.12 -7.39 6.08
N LEU A 44 16.71 -8.56 5.59
CA LEU A 44 16.87 -9.84 6.30
C LEU A 44 18.17 -10.52 5.84
N PRO A 45 19.23 -10.57 6.66
CA PRO A 45 20.46 -11.25 6.27
C PRO A 45 20.25 -12.76 6.23
N LEU A 46 20.62 -13.38 5.11
CA LEU A 46 20.62 -14.82 4.90
C LEU A 46 22.04 -15.33 4.76
N HIS A 47 22.34 -16.45 5.42
CA HIS A 47 23.61 -17.15 5.27
C HIS A 47 23.37 -18.64 5.48
N TRP A 48 24.00 -19.51 4.68
CA TRP A 48 23.72 -20.95 4.67
C TRP A 48 23.79 -21.58 6.06
N SER A 49 24.73 -21.15 6.91
CA SER A 49 24.95 -21.73 8.24
C SER A 49 23.82 -21.49 9.25
N ILE A 50 22.93 -20.53 8.99
CA ILE A 50 21.83 -20.15 9.89
C ILE A 50 20.47 -20.16 9.20
N SER A 51 20.44 -20.07 7.87
CA SER A 51 19.23 -19.94 7.07
C SER A 51 18.90 -21.18 6.26
N CYS A 52 19.74 -22.22 6.34
CA CYS A 52 19.46 -23.55 5.77
C CYS A 52 19.20 -24.58 6.87
N TYR A 53 18.34 -25.55 6.57
CA TYR A 53 18.07 -26.71 7.42
C TYR A 53 18.60 -28.00 6.76
N PRO A 54 19.04 -29.00 7.55
CA PRO A 54 19.46 -30.29 7.02
C PRO A 54 18.38 -30.92 6.15
N SER A 55 18.75 -31.34 4.94
CA SER A 55 17.86 -31.98 3.98
C SER A 55 18.65 -32.99 3.15
N SER A 56 17.96 -33.93 2.52
CA SER A 56 18.58 -35.04 1.77
C SER A 56 17.88 -35.25 0.42
N GLY A 57 18.51 -36.02 -0.48
CA GLY A 57 17.96 -36.38 -1.78
C GLY A 57 18.47 -35.55 -2.98
N LYS A 58 19.33 -34.55 -2.75
CA LYS A 58 20.00 -33.74 -3.80
C LYS A 58 21.43 -33.40 -3.39
N HIS A 59 22.22 -32.88 -4.35
CA HIS A 59 23.54 -32.30 -4.07
C HIS A 59 23.41 -31.14 -3.06
N PRO A 60 24.32 -30.98 -2.08
CA PRO A 60 24.21 -29.95 -1.04
C PRO A 60 24.01 -28.52 -1.57
N GLN A 61 24.74 -28.13 -2.62
CA GLN A 61 24.58 -26.80 -3.21
C GLN A 61 23.17 -26.58 -3.77
N LYS A 62 22.55 -27.59 -4.40
CA LYS A 62 21.17 -27.46 -4.92
C LYS A 62 20.17 -27.23 -3.79
N LEU A 63 20.36 -27.87 -2.65
CA LEU A 63 19.53 -27.66 -1.46
C LEU A 63 19.71 -26.23 -0.91
N ILE A 64 20.93 -25.72 -0.87
CA ILE A 64 21.22 -24.33 -0.48
C ILE A 64 20.54 -23.38 -1.46
N ASN A 65 20.63 -23.62 -2.77
CA ASN A 65 20.04 -22.73 -3.76
C ASN A 65 18.51 -22.64 -3.60
N GLU A 66 17.84 -23.79 -3.47
CA GLU A 66 16.38 -23.87 -3.26
C GLU A 66 15.94 -23.22 -1.94
N GLN A 67 16.74 -23.37 -0.87
CA GLN A 67 16.39 -22.86 0.44
C GLN A 67 16.63 -21.36 0.59
N ILE A 68 17.74 -20.82 0.03
CA ILE A 68 18.16 -19.43 0.25
C ILE A 68 18.45 -18.63 -1.02
N VAL A 69 19.22 -19.13 -1.99
CA VAL A 69 19.67 -18.34 -3.18
C VAL A 69 18.48 -17.89 -4.01
N ASN A 70 17.57 -18.80 -4.32
CA ASN A 70 16.41 -18.48 -5.17
C ASN A 70 15.47 -17.50 -4.49
N LYS A 71 15.54 -17.40 -3.16
CA LYS A 71 14.67 -16.56 -2.33
C LYS A 71 15.30 -15.23 -1.93
N SER A 72 16.59 -14.99 -2.20
CA SER A 72 17.22 -13.70 -1.91
C SER A 72 16.96 -12.68 -3.02
N ASP A 73 16.95 -11.40 -2.66
CA ASP A 73 16.73 -10.26 -3.54
C ASP A 73 18.05 -9.57 -3.94
N LEU A 74 19.08 -9.73 -3.11
CA LEU A 74 20.44 -9.24 -3.32
C LEU A 74 21.43 -10.29 -2.81
N LEU A 75 22.51 -10.51 -3.57
CA LEU A 75 23.67 -11.28 -3.13
C LEU A 75 24.84 -10.35 -2.82
N ILE A 76 25.43 -10.51 -1.65
CA ILE A 76 26.72 -9.93 -1.27
C ILE A 76 27.73 -11.07 -1.27
N CYS A 77 28.57 -11.13 -2.30
CA CYS A 77 29.66 -12.10 -2.42
C CYS A 77 30.98 -11.50 -1.94
N ILE A 78 31.63 -12.18 -1.00
CA ILE A 78 32.90 -11.74 -0.40
C ILE A 78 33.94 -12.82 -0.62
N PHE A 79 35.04 -12.48 -1.30
CA PHE A 79 36.11 -13.40 -1.63
C PHE A 79 37.41 -13.04 -0.90
N GLY A 80 38.00 -14.06 -0.27
CA GLY A 80 39.30 -14.00 0.38
C GLY A 80 40.41 -14.54 -0.52
N SER A 81 40.98 -15.67 -0.12
CA SER A 81 42.06 -16.35 -0.84
C SER A 81 41.57 -17.56 -1.62
N LYS A 82 40.29 -17.91 -1.45
CA LYS A 82 39.66 -19.09 -2.06
C LYS A 82 38.51 -18.69 -2.94
N LEU A 83 38.29 -19.46 -4.00
CA LEU A 83 37.08 -19.36 -4.83
C LEU A 83 35.96 -20.24 -4.27
N GLY A 84 36.33 -21.36 -3.62
CA GLY A 84 35.42 -22.33 -3.05
C GLY A 84 35.55 -23.72 -3.68
N SER A 85 34.63 -24.60 -3.31
CA SER A 85 34.56 -25.97 -3.83
C SER A 85 33.68 -26.02 -5.08
N PRO A 86 34.06 -26.81 -6.11
CA PRO A 86 33.26 -26.98 -7.31
C PRO A 86 31.92 -27.64 -6.99
N THR A 87 30.95 -27.40 -7.86
CA THR A 87 29.61 -27.97 -7.78
C THR A 87 29.35 -28.86 -9.00
N ASP A 88 28.15 -29.43 -9.09
CA ASP A 88 27.74 -30.24 -10.26
C ASP A 88 27.88 -29.46 -11.58
N THR A 89 27.74 -28.13 -11.54
CA THR A 89 27.58 -27.29 -12.74
C THR A 89 28.59 -26.15 -12.85
N ASN A 90 29.23 -25.75 -11.75
CA ASN A 90 30.10 -24.56 -11.72
C ASN A 90 31.44 -24.81 -11.01
N ILE A 91 32.39 -23.92 -11.32
CA ILE A 91 33.76 -23.97 -10.79
C ILE A 91 33.82 -23.72 -9.27
N SER A 92 32.81 -23.06 -8.69
CA SER A 92 32.57 -23.04 -7.25
C SER A 92 31.12 -22.75 -6.88
N GLY A 93 30.74 -23.07 -5.63
CA GLY A 93 29.43 -22.73 -5.06
C GLY A 93 29.13 -21.23 -5.10
N SER A 94 30.08 -20.36 -4.73
CA SER A 94 29.87 -18.90 -4.79
C SER A 94 29.72 -18.39 -6.23
N VAL A 95 30.38 -19.02 -7.21
CA VAL A 95 30.17 -18.68 -8.63
C VAL A 95 28.78 -19.13 -9.09
N GLU A 96 28.31 -20.28 -8.63
CA GLU A 96 26.92 -20.71 -8.88
C GLU A 96 25.91 -19.73 -8.31
N GLU A 97 26.10 -19.28 -7.08
CA GLU A 97 25.24 -18.29 -6.42
C GLU A 97 25.17 -16.97 -7.20
N ILE A 98 26.32 -16.49 -7.71
CA ILE A 98 26.40 -15.28 -8.55
C ILE A 98 25.64 -15.50 -9.86
N ASN A 99 25.90 -16.60 -10.56
CA ASN A 99 25.27 -16.90 -11.84
C ASN A 99 23.75 -17.02 -11.71
N GLU A 100 23.26 -17.69 -10.65
CA GLU A 100 21.82 -17.79 -10.37
C GLU A 100 21.17 -16.43 -10.14
N HIS A 101 21.83 -15.52 -9.43
CA HIS A 101 21.32 -14.15 -9.24
C HIS A 101 21.29 -13.37 -10.55
N LEU A 102 22.40 -13.36 -11.31
CA LEU A 102 22.49 -12.65 -12.58
C LEU A 102 21.47 -13.17 -13.60
N ASN A 103 21.33 -14.50 -13.71
CA ASN A 103 20.34 -15.13 -14.60
C ASN A 103 18.90 -14.81 -14.18
N ALA A 104 18.65 -14.63 -12.89
CA ALA A 104 17.37 -14.20 -12.36
C ALA A 104 17.17 -12.66 -12.43
N GLY A 105 18.06 -11.92 -13.08
CA GLY A 105 18.00 -10.46 -13.14
C GLY A 105 18.15 -9.75 -11.78
N LYS A 106 18.66 -10.48 -10.78
CA LYS A 106 18.87 -9.98 -9.42
C LYS A 106 20.27 -9.38 -9.29
N GLU A 107 20.37 -8.44 -8.37
CA GLU A 107 21.59 -7.66 -8.17
C GLU A 107 22.62 -8.45 -7.36
N VAL A 108 23.90 -8.23 -7.66
CA VAL A 108 25.03 -8.87 -6.99
C VAL A 108 26.08 -7.82 -6.65
N MET A 109 26.52 -7.78 -5.39
CA MET A 109 27.67 -7.00 -4.95
C MET A 109 28.85 -7.95 -4.73
N ILE A 110 29.98 -7.70 -5.39
CA ILE A 110 31.16 -8.54 -5.30
C ILE A 110 32.31 -7.77 -4.66
N PHE A 111 32.93 -8.34 -3.63
CA PHE A 111 34.06 -7.78 -2.90
C PHE A 111 35.23 -8.75 -2.87
N PHE A 112 36.43 -8.27 -3.20
CA PHE A 112 37.67 -9.06 -3.13
C PHE A 112 38.64 -8.50 -2.10
N ARG A 113 39.14 -9.35 -1.20
CA ARG A 113 40.27 -8.99 -0.33
C ARG A 113 41.57 -9.03 -1.13
N LYS A 114 42.30 -7.91 -1.18
CA LYS A 114 43.58 -7.79 -1.89
C LYS A 114 44.66 -8.69 -1.29
N LYS A 115 44.65 -8.85 0.03
CA LYS A 115 45.61 -9.67 0.75
C LYS A 115 45.20 -11.14 0.73
N LEU A 116 45.90 -11.92 -0.10
CA LEU A 116 45.76 -13.36 -0.21
C LEU A 116 46.62 -14.06 0.85
N ASN A 117 46.00 -14.96 1.62
CA ASN A 117 46.65 -15.81 2.60
C ASN A 117 47.02 -17.14 1.96
N ILE A 118 48.26 -17.25 1.48
CA ILE A 118 48.78 -18.45 0.82
C ILE A 118 49.80 -19.11 1.75
N SER A 119 49.44 -20.26 2.32
CA SER A 119 50.34 -21.05 3.18
C SER A 119 50.55 -22.48 2.68
N SER A 120 49.83 -22.90 1.64
CA SER A 120 49.95 -24.23 1.04
C SER A 120 49.80 -24.18 -0.48
N THR A 121 50.22 -25.26 -1.16
CA THR A 121 50.03 -25.43 -2.61
C THR A 121 48.54 -25.43 -2.99
N ASN A 122 47.67 -25.95 -2.12
CA ASN A 122 46.23 -25.94 -2.34
C ASN A 122 45.65 -24.51 -2.27
N ASP A 123 46.14 -23.68 -1.34
CA ASP A 123 45.75 -22.27 -1.27
C ASP A 123 46.23 -21.49 -2.49
N LEU A 124 47.42 -21.80 -3.02
CA LEU A 124 47.92 -21.22 -4.26
C LEU A 124 47.02 -21.58 -5.47
N GLN A 125 46.59 -22.83 -5.57
CA GLN A 125 45.65 -23.26 -6.63
C GLN A 125 44.30 -22.55 -6.51
N GLN A 126 43.77 -22.42 -5.30
CA GLN A 126 42.52 -21.71 -5.03
C GLN A 126 42.63 -20.21 -5.35
N ALA A 127 43.73 -19.58 -4.96
CA ALA A 127 44.02 -18.19 -5.29
C ALA A 127 44.15 -17.98 -6.80
N THR A 128 44.77 -18.91 -7.52
CA THR A 128 44.89 -18.86 -8.99
C THR A 128 43.51 -18.89 -9.64
N LYS A 129 42.64 -19.83 -9.25
CA LYS A 129 41.24 -19.90 -9.73
C LYS A 129 40.45 -18.64 -9.41
N LEU A 130 40.67 -18.05 -8.24
CA LEU A 130 40.01 -16.81 -7.84
C LEU A 130 40.43 -15.64 -8.74
N LEU A 131 41.72 -15.53 -9.05
CA LEU A 131 42.22 -14.49 -9.95
C LEU A 131 41.70 -14.68 -11.38
N GLU A 132 41.67 -15.91 -11.89
CA GLU A 132 41.07 -16.23 -13.20
C GLU A 132 39.59 -15.84 -13.26
N PHE A 133 38.82 -16.18 -12.22
CA PHE A 133 37.42 -15.77 -12.11
C PHE A 133 37.25 -14.26 -12.04
N LYS A 134 38.10 -13.57 -11.26
CA LYS A 134 38.08 -12.11 -11.17
C LYS A 134 38.34 -11.48 -12.54
N GLU A 135 39.30 -11.98 -13.31
CA GLU A 135 39.55 -11.50 -14.67
C GLU A 135 38.37 -11.79 -15.61
N SER A 136 37.72 -12.95 -15.49
CA SER A 136 36.60 -13.31 -16.38
C SER A 136 35.39 -12.39 -16.22
N ILE A 137 35.14 -11.85 -15.02
CA ILE A 137 33.96 -11.00 -14.75
C ILE A 137 34.21 -9.49 -14.95
N LYS A 138 35.45 -9.04 -15.17
CA LYS A 138 35.81 -7.61 -15.26
C LYS A 138 35.03 -6.83 -16.32
N GLY A 139 34.61 -7.49 -17.40
CA GLY A 139 33.86 -6.86 -18.49
C GLY A 139 32.34 -6.83 -18.27
N GLU A 140 31.83 -7.60 -17.31
CA GLU A 140 30.40 -7.88 -17.15
C GLU A 140 29.86 -7.39 -15.80
N VAL A 141 30.69 -7.32 -14.77
CA VAL A 141 30.26 -7.01 -13.40
C VAL A 141 31.18 -5.98 -12.75
N LEU A 142 30.58 -5.04 -12.02
CA LEU A 142 31.30 -4.12 -11.14
C LEU A 142 31.60 -4.81 -9.80
N PHE A 143 32.87 -4.78 -9.39
CA PHE A 143 33.31 -5.28 -8.09
C PHE A 143 34.17 -4.25 -7.37
N GLU A 144 34.30 -4.42 -6.06
CA GLU A 144 35.14 -3.59 -5.20
C GLU A 144 36.26 -4.42 -4.57
N GLU A 145 37.34 -3.74 -4.18
CA GLU A 145 38.49 -4.37 -3.54
C GLU A 145 38.86 -3.66 -2.24
N TYR A 146 39.26 -4.42 -1.22
CA TYR A 146 39.62 -3.91 0.10
C TYR A 146 40.87 -4.61 0.64
N ASN A 147 41.59 -3.96 1.57
CA ASN A 147 42.82 -4.54 2.14
C ASN A 147 42.54 -5.41 3.37
N ASP A 148 41.68 -4.95 4.28
CA ASP A 148 41.38 -5.58 5.56
C ASP A 148 39.95 -5.28 6.05
N GLU A 149 39.58 -5.87 7.17
CA GLU A 149 38.25 -5.79 7.77
C GLU A 149 37.86 -4.35 8.15
N LYS A 150 38.84 -3.51 8.50
CA LYS A 150 38.60 -2.09 8.87
C LYS A 150 38.23 -1.25 7.66
N GLU A 151 38.78 -1.58 6.50
CA GLU A 151 38.38 -0.97 5.22
C GLU A 151 37.07 -1.56 4.70
N PHE A 152 36.83 -2.85 4.90
CA PHE A 152 35.65 -3.54 4.40
C PHE A 152 34.33 -2.98 4.96
N LYS A 153 34.24 -2.77 6.28
CA LYS A 153 32.99 -2.28 6.92
C LYS A 153 32.48 -0.96 6.30
N PRO A 154 33.25 0.15 6.31
CA PRO A 154 32.77 1.42 5.76
C PRO A 154 32.57 1.37 4.24
N LEU A 155 33.34 0.53 3.53
CA LEU A 155 33.14 0.30 2.10
C LEU A 155 31.77 -0.33 1.84
N LEU A 156 31.43 -1.41 2.55
CA LEU A 156 30.15 -2.10 2.40
C LEU A 156 28.98 -1.20 2.79
N GLU A 157 29.06 -0.48 3.91
CA GLU A 157 28.03 0.49 4.33
C GLU A 157 27.73 1.50 3.22
N LYS A 158 28.79 2.09 2.66
CA LYS A 158 28.66 3.08 1.58
C LYS A 158 28.03 2.48 0.33
N LYS A 159 28.49 1.30 -0.11
CA LYS A 159 28.00 0.67 -1.34
C LYS A 159 26.56 0.18 -1.18
N LEU A 160 26.22 -0.39 -0.03
CA LEU A 160 24.86 -0.79 0.30
C LEU A 160 23.93 0.43 0.34
N GLN A 161 24.31 1.51 1.02
CA GLN A 161 23.46 2.71 1.06
C GLN A 161 23.25 3.33 -0.33
N LEU A 162 24.29 3.38 -1.17
CA LEU A 162 24.17 3.88 -2.54
C LEU A 162 23.21 3.02 -3.37
N PHE A 163 23.32 1.70 -3.26
CA PHE A 163 22.39 0.77 -3.91
C PHE A 163 20.95 1.02 -3.45
N LEU A 164 20.72 1.04 -2.14
CA LEU A 164 19.41 1.25 -1.55
C LEU A 164 18.79 2.57 -2.01
N ASN A 165 19.55 3.67 -1.97
CA ASN A 165 19.09 4.99 -2.39
C ASN A 165 18.66 5.06 -3.85
N ASN A 166 19.35 4.37 -4.76
CA ASN A 166 19.04 4.40 -6.19
C ASN A 166 17.98 3.37 -6.60
N LYS A 167 17.83 2.32 -5.80
CA LYS A 167 16.97 1.18 -6.06
C LYS A 167 15.84 1.18 -5.04
N TRP A 168 15.93 0.34 -4.02
CA TRP A 168 14.78 0.02 -3.16
C TRP A 168 14.21 1.17 -2.37
N LEU A 169 14.94 2.25 -2.08
CA LEU A 169 14.43 3.45 -1.41
C LEU A 169 13.95 4.53 -2.38
N ASN A 170 14.29 4.44 -3.65
CA ASN A 170 13.88 5.39 -4.67
C ASN A 170 12.41 5.14 -5.04
N PRO A 171 11.50 6.12 -4.86
CA PRO A 171 10.09 5.96 -5.24
C PRO A 171 9.89 5.78 -6.75
N ASP A 172 10.84 6.24 -7.57
CA ASP A 172 10.79 6.13 -9.03
C ASP A 172 11.47 4.85 -9.56
N TYR A 173 12.09 4.05 -8.67
CA TYR A 173 12.70 2.81 -9.08
C TYR A 173 11.65 1.72 -9.26
N ILE A 174 11.56 1.23 -10.49
CA ILE A 174 10.78 0.05 -10.86
C ILE A 174 11.79 -1.12 -10.91
N PRO A 175 11.66 -2.15 -10.06
CA PRO A 175 12.51 -3.33 -10.14
C PRO A 175 12.46 -3.95 -11.53
N ASN A 176 13.62 -4.24 -12.10
CA ASN A 176 13.72 -5.15 -13.23
C ASN A 176 13.44 -6.56 -12.70
N GLU A 177 12.17 -6.92 -12.50
CA GLU A 177 11.81 -8.32 -12.32
C GLU A 177 11.82 -9.03 -13.68
N ILE A 178 12.38 -10.23 -13.66
CA ILE A 178 12.49 -11.21 -14.76
C ILE A 178 11.39 -11.02 -15.79
N ILE A 179 11.77 -10.75 -17.04
CA ILE A 179 10.96 -11.02 -18.23
C ILE A 179 10.74 -12.54 -18.25
N GLY A 180 9.74 -12.98 -17.50
CA GLY A 180 9.42 -14.38 -17.26
C GLY A 180 7.92 -14.55 -17.44
N GLN A 181 7.54 -14.71 -18.71
CA GLN A 181 6.18 -14.84 -19.25
C GLN A 181 5.38 -13.53 -19.25
N ASP A 182 4.57 -13.33 -20.29
CA ASP A 182 3.45 -12.38 -20.29
C ASP A 182 2.49 -12.78 -19.18
N VAL A 183 2.79 -12.42 -17.93
CA VAL A 183 1.91 -12.68 -16.80
C VAL A 183 0.85 -11.59 -16.79
N GLU A 184 -0.35 -11.96 -17.19
CA GLU A 184 -1.52 -11.09 -17.12
C GLU A 184 -2.09 -11.12 -15.70
N ILE A 185 -1.94 -10.01 -14.97
CA ILE A 185 -2.63 -9.83 -13.69
C ILE A 185 -4.07 -9.42 -13.94
N SER A 186 -5.02 -10.12 -13.32
CA SER A 186 -6.43 -9.74 -13.36
C SER A 186 -7.11 -9.94 -12.02
N LEU A 187 -8.10 -9.12 -11.74
CA LEU A 187 -9.00 -9.31 -10.60
C LEU A 187 -10.22 -10.09 -11.08
N ASN A 188 -10.73 -11.00 -10.24
CA ASN A 188 -11.97 -11.72 -10.54
C ASN A 188 -13.20 -10.80 -10.65
N LYS A 189 -13.12 -9.60 -10.08
CA LYS A 189 -14.18 -8.56 -10.12
C LYS A 189 -13.59 -7.24 -10.60
N LYS A 190 -14.30 -6.58 -11.53
CA LYS A 190 -13.97 -5.24 -12.05
C LYS A 190 -14.72 -4.12 -11.31
N GLU A 191 -15.84 -4.47 -10.69
CA GLU A 191 -16.60 -3.59 -9.81
C GLU A 191 -17.23 -4.41 -8.69
N ILE A 192 -17.34 -3.81 -7.51
CA ILE A 192 -18.08 -4.35 -6.37
C ILE A 192 -18.97 -3.28 -5.75
N THR A 193 -20.07 -3.73 -5.16
CA THR A 193 -20.96 -2.88 -4.37
C THR A 193 -21.18 -3.52 -3.01
N ILE A 194 -20.70 -2.89 -1.95
CA ILE A 194 -20.78 -3.43 -0.59
C ILE A 194 -21.53 -2.48 0.35
N PRO A 195 -22.36 -2.99 1.28
CA PRO A 195 -22.93 -2.16 2.33
C PRO A 195 -21.85 -1.63 3.29
N TYR A 196 -22.12 -0.47 3.89
CA TYR A 196 -21.28 0.09 4.96
C TYR A 196 -20.94 -0.96 6.04
N LYS A 197 -19.66 -1.03 6.44
CA LYS A 197 -19.07 -1.99 7.38
C LYS A 197 -19.19 -3.47 7.01
N SER A 198 -19.65 -3.78 5.81
CA SER A 198 -19.57 -5.14 5.28
C SER A 198 -18.24 -5.36 4.58
N THR A 199 -17.86 -6.64 4.41
CA THR A 199 -16.66 -7.03 3.69
C THR A 199 -17.00 -7.81 2.42
N GLU A 200 -16.10 -7.76 1.45
CA GLU A 200 -16.16 -8.60 0.26
C GLU A 200 -14.75 -8.98 -0.20
N ASN A 201 -14.59 -10.24 -0.62
CA ASN A 201 -13.31 -10.74 -1.09
C ASN A 201 -13.15 -10.60 -2.60
N ILE A 202 -11.92 -10.28 -3.00
CA ILE A 202 -11.44 -10.17 -4.37
C ILE A 202 -10.22 -11.07 -4.54
N GLU A 203 -10.23 -11.90 -5.58
CA GLU A 203 -9.12 -12.78 -5.94
C GLU A 203 -8.24 -12.12 -7.00
N VAL A 204 -6.93 -12.31 -6.87
CA VAL A 204 -5.95 -11.98 -7.89
C VAL A 204 -5.65 -13.23 -8.71
N LYS A 205 -5.71 -13.11 -10.04
CA LYS A 205 -5.39 -14.16 -11.01
C LYS A 205 -4.11 -13.82 -11.75
N GLY A 206 -3.36 -14.85 -12.10
CA GLY A 206 -2.11 -14.77 -12.87
C GLY A 206 -0.85 -14.58 -12.00
N VAL A 207 -0.97 -13.93 -10.85
CA VAL A 207 0.15 -13.67 -9.93
C VAL A 207 -0.23 -14.09 -8.50
N GLU A 208 0.71 -14.67 -7.76
CA GLU A 208 0.52 -14.91 -6.33
C GLU A 208 0.33 -13.57 -5.58
N LEU A 209 -0.66 -13.51 -4.70
CA LEU A 209 -1.05 -12.27 -4.02
C LEU A 209 0.08 -11.66 -3.17
N ASP A 210 0.95 -12.49 -2.60
CA ASP A 210 2.11 -12.07 -1.79
C ASP A 210 3.19 -11.33 -2.60
N ARG A 211 3.15 -11.43 -3.93
CA ARG A 211 4.01 -10.67 -4.84
C ARG A 211 3.38 -9.37 -5.33
N CYS A 212 2.11 -9.14 -5.01
CA CYS A 212 1.37 -7.98 -5.49
C CYS A 212 1.43 -6.81 -4.50
N ASP A 213 1.57 -5.60 -5.02
CA ASP A 213 1.32 -4.38 -4.27
C ASP A 213 -0.18 -4.04 -4.31
N ILE A 214 -0.78 -3.79 -3.15
CA ILE A 214 -2.22 -3.57 -2.99
C ILE A 214 -2.45 -2.15 -2.47
N LYS A 215 -3.28 -1.38 -3.16
CA LYS A 215 -3.62 0.00 -2.78
C LYS A 215 -5.11 0.27 -2.98
N VAL A 216 -5.74 0.88 -1.98
CA VAL A 216 -7.02 1.57 -2.16
C VAL A 216 -6.72 3.05 -2.39
N GLU A 217 -7.30 3.64 -3.44
CA GLU A 217 -7.02 5.03 -3.84
C GLU A 217 -7.36 6.03 -2.74
N ASP A 218 -8.55 5.90 -2.14
CA ASP A 218 -8.98 6.68 -0.98
C ASP A 218 -9.45 5.76 0.17
N ILE A 219 -8.66 5.74 1.25
CA ILE A 219 -8.87 4.93 2.44
C ILE A 219 -9.99 5.45 3.37
N PHE A 220 -10.55 6.63 3.09
CA PHE A 220 -11.73 7.14 3.77
C PHE A 220 -12.95 6.27 3.47
N TYR A 221 -13.06 5.80 2.22
CA TYR A 221 -14.21 5.03 1.72
C TYR A 221 -14.09 3.52 1.96
N ALA A 222 -12.91 2.95 1.74
CA ALA A 222 -12.69 1.51 1.93
C ALA A 222 -11.30 1.21 2.48
N TYR A 223 -11.11 0.00 2.99
CA TYR A 223 -9.81 -0.51 3.39
C TYR A 223 -9.62 -1.90 2.81
N ALA A 224 -8.38 -2.24 2.46
CA ALA A 224 -8.01 -3.55 1.93
C ALA A 224 -7.06 -4.25 2.90
N SER A 225 -7.32 -5.52 3.15
CA SER A 225 -6.42 -6.43 3.87
C SER A 225 -6.31 -7.75 3.12
N THR A 226 -5.28 -8.52 3.40
CA THR A 226 -5.10 -9.86 2.83
C THR A 226 -5.53 -10.92 3.85
N ASN A 227 -6.43 -11.81 3.46
CA ASN A 227 -6.92 -12.90 4.30
C ASN A 227 -7.07 -14.18 3.45
N ASN A 228 -6.51 -15.30 3.91
CA ASN A 228 -6.58 -16.60 3.22
C ASN A 228 -6.22 -16.59 1.72
N GLY A 229 -5.29 -15.73 1.29
CA GLY A 229 -4.88 -15.62 -0.13
C GLY A 229 -5.79 -14.75 -1.00
N GLU A 230 -6.78 -14.09 -0.41
CA GLU A 230 -7.67 -13.14 -1.06
C GLU A 230 -7.48 -11.72 -0.51
N ILE A 231 -7.93 -10.72 -1.26
CA ILE A 231 -8.02 -9.33 -0.81
C ILE A 231 -9.42 -9.13 -0.22
N GLU A 232 -9.50 -8.96 1.09
CA GLU A 232 -10.72 -8.58 1.79
C GLU A 232 -10.87 -7.05 1.78
N ILE A 233 -11.95 -6.56 1.18
CA ILE A 233 -12.31 -5.13 1.14
C ILE A 233 -13.36 -4.84 2.19
N GLU A 234 -13.06 -3.95 3.13
CA GLU A 234 -14.00 -3.43 4.13
C GLU A 234 -14.55 -2.06 3.70
N GLY A 235 -15.87 -1.92 3.64
CA GLY A 235 -16.53 -0.64 3.37
C GLY A 235 -16.54 0.27 4.62
N ARG A 236 -15.86 1.41 4.58
CA ARG A 236 -15.71 2.31 5.74
C ARG A 236 -16.61 3.54 5.71
N LYS A 237 -16.88 4.10 4.54
CA LYS A 237 -17.80 5.23 4.34
C LYS A 237 -18.51 5.09 3.00
N VAL A 238 -19.74 5.56 2.95
CA VAL A 238 -20.55 5.58 1.73
C VAL A 238 -19.94 6.53 0.71
N GLY A 239 -19.74 6.03 -0.49
CA GLY A 239 -19.04 6.73 -1.57
C GLY A 239 -18.41 5.73 -2.53
N THR A 240 -17.48 6.21 -3.34
CA THR A 240 -16.82 5.41 -4.36
C THR A 240 -15.31 5.57 -4.24
N THR A 241 -14.58 4.49 -4.45
CA THR A 241 -13.11 4.46 -4.51
C THR A 241 -12.69 3.34 -5.46
N LYS A 242 -11.39 3.08 -5.58
CA LYS A 242 -10.86 2.02 -6.43
C LYS A 242 -9.80 1.22 -5.68
N LEU A 243 -9.86 -0.11 -5.82
CA LEU A 243 -8.76 -1.02 -5.52
C LEU A 243 -7.83 -1.08 -6.75
N ILE A 244 -6.54 -0.92 -6.51
CA ILE A 244 -5.47 -1.05 -7.49
C ILE A 244 -4.54 -2.15 -6.98
N VAL A 245 -4.37 -3.19 -7.78
CA VAL A 245 -3.40 -4.26 -7.53
C VAL A 245 -2.37 -4.24 -8.64
N SER A 246 -1.09 -4.19 -8.26
CA SER A 246 0.01 -4.11 -9.21
C SER A 246 1.06 -5.19 -8.99
N TYR A 247 1.64 -5.66 -10.08
CA TYR A 247 2.80 -6.53 -10.11
C TYR A 247 3.76 -6.00 -11.19
N GLY A 248 4.89 -5.43 -10.78
CA GLY A 248 5.76 -4.66 -11.67
C GLY A 248 5.00 -3.50 -12.33
N GLU A 249 5.05 -3.42 -13.67
CA GLU A 249 4.31 -2.42 -14.46
C GLU A 249 2.83 -2.77 -14.68
N LYS A 250 2.44 -4.04 -14.46
CA LYS A 250 1.07 -4.51 -14.73
C LYS A 250 0.16 -4.11 -13.59
N LYS A 251 -1.05 -3.67 -13.93
CA LYS A 251 -2.07 -3.25 -12.96
C LYS A 251 -3.42 -3.84 -13.34
N SER A 252 -4.17 -4.27 -12.32
CA SER A 252 -5.60 -4.52 -12.45
C SER A 252 -6.33 -3.77 -11.37
N GLU A 253 -7.54 -3.34 -11.70
CA GLU A 253 -8.31 -2.42 -10.90
C GLU A 253 -9.73 -2.93 -10.70
N CYS A 254 -10.31 -2.61 -9.54
CA CYS A 254 -11.70 -2.86 -9.22
C CYS A 254 -12.33 -1.58 -8.67
N ALA A 255 -13.40 -1.11 -9.31
CA ALA A 255 -14.22 -0.03 -8.77
C ALA A 255 -14.96 -0.51 -7.51
N ILE A 256 -14.97 0.29 -6.45
CA ILE A 256 -15.64 -0.04 -5.19
C ILE A 256 -16.71 1.00 -4.94
N THR A 257 -17.96 0.56 -4.80
CA THR A 257 -19.09 1.40 -4.37
C THR A 257 -19.57 0.95 -3.00
N ILE A 258 -19.57 1.85 -2.03
CA ILE A 258 -20.09 1.58 -0.69
C ILE A 258 -21.47 2.20 -0.60
N ILE A 259 -22.48 1.37 -0.33
CA ILE A 259 -23.88 1.79 -0.19
C ILE A 259 -24.29 1.93 1.29
N PRO A 260 -25.19 2.86 1.61
CA PRO A 260 -25.68 3.04 2.97
C PRO A 260 -26.51 1.84 3.42
N MET A 261 -26.47 1.52 4.71
CA MET A 261 -27.45 0.63 5.35
C MET A 261 -28.77 1.37 5.64
N SER A 262 -28.70 2.69 5.83
CA SER A 262 -29.85 3.54 6.10
C SER A 262 -29.91 4.72 5.12
N ASN A 263 -30.98 4.78 4.32
CA ASN A 263 -31.27 5.93 3.46
C ASN A 263 -32.21 6.95 4.12
N PHE A 264 -32.18 7.06 5.47
CA PHE A 264 -33.11 7.93 6.20
C PHE A 264 -33.05 9.39 5.75
N CYS A 265 -31.86 9.93 5.45
CA CYS A 265 -31.72 11.31 4.96
C CYS A 265 -31.94 11.50 3.45
N GLY A 266 -32.23 10.43 2.72
CA GLY A 266 -32.37 10.42 1.26
C GLY A 266 -31.04 10.60 0.53
N THR A 267 -31.16 10.90 -0.77
CA THR A 267 -30.04 11.12 -1.70
C THR A 267 -30.12 12.50 -2.37
N PRO A 268 -29.98 13.60 -1.59
CA PRO A 268 -30.06 14.94 -2.15
C PRO A 268 -28.96 15.20 -3.19
N ILE A 269 -29.27 16.03 -4.19
CA ILE A 269 -28.30 16.53 -5.16
C ILE A 269 -27.42 17.60 -4.49
N LEU A 270 -26.15 17.29 -4.22
CA LEU A 270 -25.22 18.17 -3.48
C LEU A 270 -24.15 18.81 -4.37
N TYR A 271 -24.49 19.10 -5.64
CA TYR A 271 -23.57 19.79 -6.56
C TYR A 271 -23.63 21.31 -6.34
N PHE A 272 -23.08 21.78 -5.21
CA PHE A 272 -23.00 23.22 -4.91
C PHE A 272 -22.31 24.01 -6.03
N ASN A 273 -22.71 25.26 -6.20
CA ASN A 273 -22.35 26.13 -7.33
C ASN A 273 -22.88 25.69 -8.72
N SER A 274 -23.63 24.60 -8.83
CA SER A 274 -24.38 24.34 -10.07
C SER A 274 -25.50 25.35 -10.22
N ASN A 275 -25.85 25.67 -11.46
CA ASN A 275 -26.93 26.61 -11.72
C ASN A 275 -28.32 25.98 -11.47
N TYR A 276 -29.35 26.82 -11.41
CA TYR A 276 -30.73 26.37 -11.19
C TYR A 276 -31.18 25.29 -12.19
N LEU A 277 -30.89 25.49 -13.48
CA LEU A 277 -31.34 24.60 -14.53
C LEU A 277 -30.68 23.22 -14.45
N ASP A 278 -29.39 23.18 -14.09
CA ASP A 278 -28.64 21.92 -13.91
C ASP A 278 -29.20 21.08 -12.76
N ILE A 279 -29.55 21.71 -11.64
CA ILE A 279 -30.18 21.04 -10.50
C ILE A 279 -31.59 20.59 -10.86
N LYS A 280 -32.38 21.47 -11.51
CA LYS A 280 -33.74 21.15 -11.96
C LYS A 280 -33.76 19.91 -12.85
N ASN A 281 -32.86 19.82 -13.83
CA ASN A 281 -32.77 18.69 -14.75
C ASN A 281 -32.40 17.35 -14.07
N LYS A 282 -31.80 17.38 -12.89
CA LYS A 282 -31.46 16.20 -12.10
C LYS A 282 -32.58 15.78 -11.12
N CYS A 283 -33.52 16.67 -10.82
CA CYS A 283 -34.67 16.35 -9.98
C CYS A 283 -35.68 15.47 -10.73
N LYS A 284 -36.16 14.41 -10.07
CA LYS A 284 -37.16 13.49 -10.64
C LYS A 284 -38.61 13.89 -10.34
N ASN A 285 -38.87 14.51 -9.19
CA ASN A 285 -40.23 14.80 -8.72
C ASN A 285 -40.27 16.18 -8.06
N ILE A 286 -40.54 17.21 -8.87
CA ILE A 286 -40.57 18.61 -8.43
C ILE A 286 -41.97 18.94 -7.90
N ILE A 287 -42.02 19.46 -6.67
CA ILE A 287 -43.26 19.83 -5.97
C ILE A 287 -43.51 21.33 -6.02
N LYS A 288 -42.45 22.14 -6.00
CA LYS A 288 -42.54 23.60 -6.03
C LYS A 288 -41.35 24.21 -6.74
N GLU A 289 -41.63 25.23 -7.54
CA GLU A 289 -40.65 26.08 -8.22
C GLU A 289 -40.92 27.54 -7.88
N ASP A 290 -39.88 28.27 -7.48
CA ASP A 290 -39.88 29.70 -7.24
C ASP A 290 -38.51 30.26 -7.68
N ASN A 291 -38.37 31.58 -7.81
CA ASN A 291 -37.19 32.25 -8.38
C ASN A 291 -35.86 31.82 -7.72
N ASN A 292 -35.87 31.49 -6.42
CA ASN A 292 -34.68 31.08 -5.66
C ASN A 292 -34.85 29.76 -4.90
N LEU A 293 -35.92 29.00 -5.15
CA LEU A 293 -36.25 27.78 -4.42
C LEU A 293 -36.79 26.71 -5.36
N LEU A 294 -36.23 25.51 -5.23
CA LEU A 294 -36.75 24.29 -5.86
C LEU A 294 -37.01 23.27 -4.77
N ILE A 295 -38.20 22.66 -4.75
CA ILE A 295 -38.52 21.57 -3.81
C ILE A 295 -38.75 20.30 -4.62
N CYS A 296 -37.99 19.25 -4.32
CA CYS A 296 -38.16 17.92 -4.92
C CYS A 296 -38.51 16.89 -3.83
N LYS A 297 -39.32 15.88 -4.15
CA LYS A 297 -39.72 14.83 -3.21
C LYS A 297 -39.07 13.48 -3.55
N GLU A 298 -38.37 12.88 -2.60
CA GLU A 298 -37.80 11.52 -2.66
C GLU A 298 -38.50 10.66 -1.59
N ASN A 299 -39.40 9.76 -1.99
CA ASN A 299 -40.24 9.00 -1.05
C ASN A 299 -40.96 9.96 -0.08
N ASP A 300 -40.74 9.85 1.23
CA ASP A 300 -41.34 10.74 2.25
C ASP A 300 -40.44 11.94 2.62
N ILE A 301 -39.38 12.18 1.86
CA ILE A 301 -38.38 13.21 2.12
C ILE A 301 -38.57 14.37 1.14
N PHE A 302 -38.55 15.59 1.65
CA PHE A 302 -38.58 16.81 0.83
C PHE A 302 -37.20 17.44 0.81
N HIS A 303 -36.61 17.59 -0.38
CA HIS A 303 -35.35 18.27 -0.59
C HIS A 303 -35.61 19.69 -1.09
N HIS A 304 -35.24 20.67 -0.29
CA HIS A 304 -35.34 22.09 -0.60
C HIS A 304 -33.98 22.57 -1.07
N TYR A 305 -33.88 22.99 -2.32
CA TYR A 305 -32.69 23.54 -2.95
C TYR A 305 -32.83 25.06 -3.01
N LEU A 306 -31.98 25.78 -2.29
CA LEU A 306 -31.97 27.23 -2.24
C LEU A 306 -30.82 27.79 -3.07
N PHE A 307 -31.15 28.77 -3.91
CA PHE A 307 -30.23 29.39 -4.84
C PHE A 307 -29.96 30.84 -4.45
N LYS A 308 -28.72 31.28 -4.66
CA LYS A 308 -28.31 32.68 -4.57
C LYS A 308 -27.55 33.03 -5.83
N ASP A 309 -27.94 34.13 -6.48
CA ASP A 309 -27.33 34.58 -7.74
C ASP A 309 -27.27 33.46 -8.80
N ASN A 310 -28.35 32.66 -8.89
CA ASN A 310 -28.47 31.49 -9.77
C ASN A 310 -27.54 30.29 -9.43
N HIS A 311 -26.94 30.24 -8.24
CA HIS A 311 -26.07 29.13 -7.82
C HIS A 311 -26.63 28.42 -6.59
N LEU A 312 -26.55 27.09 -6.55
CA LEU A 312 -26.99 26.30 -5.40
C LEU A 312 -26.08 26.58 -4.19
N VAL A 313 -26.67 27.08 -3.09
CA VAL A 313 -25.93 27.46 -1.87
C VAL A 313 -26.33 26.67 -0.62
N LEU A 314 -27.57 26.20 -0.54
CA LEU A 314 -28.07 25.44 0.61
C LEU A 314 -29.05 24.38 0.14
N VAL A 315 -28.90 23.18 0.69
CA VAL A 315 -29.88 22.11 0.58
C VAL A 315 -30.41 21.79 1.96
N VAL A 316 -31.74 21.67 2.09
CA VAL A 316 -32.39 21.22 3.32
C VAL A 316 -33.25 20.00 2.99
N SER A 317 -32.87 18.83 3.51
CA SER A 317 -33.74 17.66 3.48
C SER A 317 -34.61 17.66 4.73
N TYR A 318 -35.92 17.64 4.53
CA TYR A 318 -36.94 17.65 5.56
C TYR A 318 -37.71 16.33 5.58
N ILE A 319 -37.94 15.80 6.78
CA ILE A 319 -38.73 14.59 7.02
C ILE A 319 -39.76 14.90 8.09
N ASP A 320 -41.03 14.74 7.71
CA ASP A 320 -42.13 14.77 8.66
C ASP A 320 -42.13 13.45 9.43
N THR A 321 -41.83 13.52 10.72
CA THR A 321 -41.87 12.35 11.59
C THR A 321 -42.99 12.54 12.59
N HIS A 322 -44.11 11.87 12.35
CA HIS A 322 -45.33 11.92 13.18
C HIS A 322 -45.15 11.42 14.64
N SER A 323 -43.94 10.99 15.04
CA SER A 323 -43.56 10.75 16.45
C SER A 323 -42.03 10.71 16.67
N ASP A 324 -41.60 11.13 17.86
CA ASP A 324 -40.21 11.04 18.33
C ASP A 324 -39.93 9.65 18.90
N THR A 325 -39.34 8.78 18.07
CA THR A 325 -38.90 7.47 18.52
C THR A 325 -37.38 7.42 18.58
N SER A 326 -36.83 6.71 19.55
CA SER A 326 -35.40 6.39 19.62
C SER A 326 -34.87 5.78 18.31
N SER A 327 -35.75 5.12 17.54
CA SER A 327 -35.48 4.59 16.20
C SER A 327 -35.15 5.70 15.19
N ASN A 328 -35.88 6.82 15.18
CA ASN A 328 -35.66 7.90 14.21
C ASN A 328 -34.33 8.61 14.46
N PHE A 329 -33.98 8.84 15.73
CA PHE A 329 -32.66 9.34 16.10
C PHE A 329 -31.54 8.44 15.57
N LEU A 330 -31.62 7.14 15.84
CA LEU A 330 -30.58 6.20 15.43
C LEU A 330 -30.48 6.12 13.90
N LYS A 331 -31.61 6.17 13.19
CA LYS A 331 -31.64 6.21 11.72
C LYS A 331 -30.96 7.46 11.15
N ALA A 332 -31.24 8.64 11.71
CA ALA A 332 -30.62 9.91 11.30
C ALA A 332 -29.12 9.90 11.58
N TYR A 333 -28.73 9.52 12.81
CA TYR A 333 -27.34 9.45 13.24
C TYR A 333 -26.53 8.47 12.39
N ASN A 334 -27.06 7.27 12.13
CA ASN A 334 -26.39 6.27 11.30
C ASN A 334 -26.27 6.75 9.85
N SER A 335 -27.36 7.26 9.25
CA SER A 335 -27.33 7.72 7.85
C SER A 335 -26.28 8.82 7.62
N MET A 336 -26.05 9.71 8.59
CA MET A 336 -24.97 10.70 8.52
C MET A 336 -23.59 10.10 8.76
N ASN A 337 -23.43 9.27 9.79
CA ASN A 337 -22.13 8.67 10.12
C ASN A 337 -21.65 7.67 9.09
N GLU A 338 -22.55 7.02 8.36
CA GLU A 338 -22.20 6.17 7.23
C GLU A 338 -21.56 6.98 6.09
N ARG A 339 -21.96 8.24 5.91
CA ARG A 339 -21.61 9.08 4.74
C ARG A 339 -20.50 10.08 4.99
N TYR A 340 -20.48 10.71 6.17
CA TYR A 340 -19.70 11.91 6.43
C TYR A 340 -18.77 11.77 7.65
N ARG A 341 -17.81 12.68 7.76
CA ARG A 341 -16.93 12.78 8.93
C ARG A 341 -17.65 13.55 10.03
N PHE A 342 -17.87 12.90 11.17
CA PHE A 342 -18.40 13.59 12.36
C PHE A 342 -17.42 14.65 12.85
N MET A 343 -17.93 15.83 13.20
CA MET A 343 -17.14 16.93 13.74
C MET A 343 -17.42 17.14 15.22
N THR A 344 -18.65 17.48 15.58
CA THR A 344 -19.03 17.85 16.95
C THR A 344 -20.55 17.77 17.15
N ASN A 345 -20.96 17.75 18.41
CA ASN A 345 -22.34 17.89 18.85
C ASN A 345 -22.45 19.18 19.67
N THR A 346 -23.34 20.09 19.28
CA THR A 346 -23.52 21.39 19.96
C THR A 346 -24.64 21.38 20.99
N GLY A 347 -25.17 20.20 21.35
CA GLY A 347 -26.37 20.05 22.17
C GLY A 347 -27.64 20.19 21.34
N ASP A 348 -28.81 20.04 21.99
CA ASP A 348 -30.12 20.20 21.36
C ASP A 348 -30.40 19.32 20.13
N ASN A 349 -29.85 18.09 20.11
CA ASN A 349 -29.94 17.16 18.96
C ASN A 349 -29.38 17.73 17.65
N ILE A 350 -28.35 18.59 17.72
CA ILE A 350 -27.66 19.18 16.56
C ILE A 350 -26.28 18.55 16.39
N TYR A 351 -26.08 17.85 15.28
CA TYR A 351 -24.86 17.11 14.97
C TYR A 351 -24.21 17.65 13.71
N TRP A 352 -22.94 18.04 13.81
CA TRP A 352 -22.16 18.59 12.72
C TRP A 352 -21.28 17.54 12.06
N TYR A 353 -21.25 17.56 10.74
CA TYR A 353 -20.41 16.71 9.91
C TYR A 353 -19.76 17.53 8.80
N GLN A 354 -18.72 16.96 8.21
CA GLN A 354 -18.03 17.50 7.04
C GLN A 354 -17.93 16.43 5.96
N GLN A 355 -18.12 16.82 4.71
CA GLN A 355 -17.84 15.95 3.57
C GLN A 355 -16.32 15.91 3.30
N HIS A 356 -15.83 14.74 2.88
CA HIS A 356 -14.40 14.43 2.78
C HIS A 356 -13.62 15.29 1.74
N GLU A 357 -14.12 15.37 0.51
CA GLU A 357 -13.40 15.94 -0.65
C GLU A 357 -13.79 17.39 -1.00
N LYS A 358 -15.08 17.66 -1.12
CA LYS A 358 -15.75 18.88 -1.58
C LYS A 358 -15.97 19.92 -0.47
N GLN A 359 -15.51 19.62 0.74
CA GLN A 359 -15.42 20.55 1.87
C GLN A 359 -16.69 21.35 2.19
N PHE A 360 -17.88 20.72 2.10
CA PHE A 360 -19.10 21.31 2.64
C PHE A 360 -19.47 20.72 4.00
N TYR A 361 -20.31 21.44 4.73
CA TYR A 361 -20.76 21.09 6.07
C TYR A 361 -22.17 20.52 6.01
N ILE A 362 -22.43 19.60 6.93
CA ILE A 362 -23.73 18.97 7.10
C ILE A 362 -24.15 19.13 8.55
N VAL A 363 -25.41 19.48 8.77
CA VAL A 363 -26.03 19.42 10.09
C VAL A 363 -27.22 18.49 10.05
N SER A 364 -27.25 17.54 10.97
CA SER A 364 -28.44 16.77 11.30
C SER A 364 -29.07 17.34 12.57
N MET A 365 -30.35 17.71 12.49
CA MET A 365 -31.09 18.31 13.59
C MET A 365 -32.49 17.73 13.69
N GLN A 366 -32.94 17.53 14.93
CA GLN A 366 -34.35 17.31 15.23
C GLN A 366 -34.96 18.59 15.81
N ASP A 367 -36.08 19.04 15.25
CA ASP A 367 -36.83 20.14 15.83
C ASP A 367 -37.49 19.71 17.16
N LYS A 368 -37.44 20.56 18.18
CA LYS A 368 -37.94 20.24 19.52
C LYS A 368 -39.46 20.19 19.58
N LYS A 369 -40.15 21.06 18.83
CA LYS A 369 -41.61 21.22 18.88
C LYS A 369 -42.31 20.17 18.02
N SER A 370 -41.97 20.13 16.73
CA SER A 370 -42.59 19.25 15.74
C SER A 370 -42.03 17.83 15.74
N LYS A 371 -40.83 17.64 16.32
CA LYS A 371 -40.07 16.38 16.30
C LYS A 371 -39.56 15.96 14.92
N ASN A 372 -39.77 16.79 13.91
CA ASN A 372 -39.32 16.57 12.54
C ASN A 372 -37.80 16.64 12.40
N TRP A 373 -37.29 15.96 11.38
CA TRP A 373 -35.87 15.89 11.10
C TRP A 373 -35.48 16.79 9.93
N TYR A 374 -34.37 17.49 10.11
CA TYR A 374 -33.77 18.38 9.13
C TYR A 374 -32.31 18.00 8.91
N PHE A 375 -31.91 17.92 7.65
CA PHE A 375 -30.52 17.77 7.24
C PHE A 375 -30.14 18.97 6.38
N PHE A 376 -29.25 19.81 6.88
CA PHE A 376 -28.75 20.98 6.17
C PHE A 376 -27.42 20.64 5.52
N TYR A 377 -27.22 21.08 4.28
CA TYR A 377 -25.98 20.90 3.53
C TYR A 377 -25.58 22.24 2.91
N SER A 378 -24.36 22.71 3.18
CA SER A 378 -23.88 23.98 2.63
C SER A 378 -22.36 24.09 2.70
N PRO A 379 -21.71 24.75 1.72
CA PRO A 379 -20.31 25.17 1.84
C PRO A 379 -20.08 26.19 2.98
N SER A 380 -21.13 26.86 3.49
CA SER A 380 -21.06 27.87 4.54
C SER A 380 -21.72 27.40 5.84
N GLN A 381 -20.93 27.28 6.92
CA GLN A 381 -21.46 27.00 8.26
C GLN A 381 -22.42 28.08 8.75
N ASP A 382 -22.12 29.35 8.47
CA ASP A 382 -22.92 30.48 8.94
C ASP A 382 -24.29 30.49 8.27
N LEU A 383 -24.37 30.10 7.00
CA LEU A 383 -25.64 29.93 6.31
C LEU A 383 -26.48 28.83 6.96
N ILE A 384 -25.86 27.73 7.39
CA ILE A 384 -26.56 26.67 8.14
C ILE A 384 -27.06 27.19 9.49
N ARG A 385 -26.19 27.85 10.27
CA ARG A 385 -26.56 28.39 11.60
C ARG A 385 -27.75 29.34 11.54
N LYS A 386 -27.73 30.29 10.59
CA LYS A 386 -28.82 31.25 10.40
C LYS A 386 -30.16 30.57 10.06
N ASN A 387 -30.13 29.51 9.26
CA ASN A 387 -31.34 28.77 8.91
C ASN A 387 -31.85 27.87 10.05
N ILE A 388 -30.95 27.35 10.90
CA ILE A 388 -31.32 26.62 12.10
C ILE A 388 -32.07 27.53 13.09
N GLU A 389 -31.60 28.76 13.29
CA GLU A 389 -32.26 29.75 14.18
C GLU A 389 -33.70 30.01 13.74
N ASN A 390 -33.93 30.21 12.45
CA ASN A 390 -35.27 30.43 11.88
C ASN A 390 -36.27 29.27 12.08
N ILE A 391 -35.80 28.06 12.39
CA ILE A 391 -36.66 26.89 12.65
C ILE A 391 -36.94 26.73 14.15
N LYS A 392 -36.08 27.28 15.02
CA LYS A 392 -36.25 27.21 16.48
C LYS A 392 -37.32 28.17 16.99
N ASP A 393 -37.47 29.31 16.32
CA ASP A 393 -38.53 30.31 16.57
C ASP A 393 -39.89 29.77 16.11
#